data_AF-A0A2U8PXZ1-F1
#
_entry.id   AF-A0A2U8PXZ1-F1
#
_cell.length_a   1.000
_cell.length_b   1.000
_cell.length_c   1.000
_cell.angle_alpha   90.00
_cell.angle_beta   90.00
_cell.angle_gamma   90.00
#
_symmetry.space_group_name_H-M   'P 1'
#
loop_
_entity.id
_entity.type
_entity.pdbx_description
1 polymer ?
#
loop_
_entity_poly.entity_id
_entity_poly.type
_entity_poly.pdbx_seq_one_letter_code
_entity_poly.pdbx_strand_id
1 'polypeptide(L)' 'MATKLQRVTRIEDRIEELRAEIDGIIDARVARISSESPGVPAGVIRNLLTARAPSCRCAQYIALCGGDAKAPD' A
#
# COMPACT_ATOMS: atom_id res chain seq x y z
N MET A 1 31.60 -12.53 -6.38
CA MET A 1 30.74 -12.51 -5.18
C MET A 1 30.34 -11.07 -4.92
N ALA A 2 29.09 -10.70 -5.22
CA ALA A 2 28.61 -9.34 -5.01
C ALA A 2 28.32 -9.15 -3.52
N THR A 3 29.18 -8.40 -2.84
CA THR A 3 29.01 -7.97 -1.46
C THR A 3 27.74 -7.14 -1.39
N LYS A 4 26.65 -7.74 -0.92
CA LYS A 4 25.41 -7.02 -0.61
C LYS A 4 25.79 -6.06 0.51
N LEU A 5 26.05 -4.79 0.19
CA LEU A 5 26.23 -3.73 1.18
C LEU A 5 24.98 -3.75 2.06
N GLN A 6 25.07 -4.41 3.21
CA GLN A 6 24.16 -4.17 4.31
C GLN A 6 24.46 -2.75 4.75
N ARG A 7 23.84 -1.77 4.08
CA ARG A 7 23.74 -0.43 4.63
C ARG A 7 23.18 -0.63 6.03
N VAL A 8 23.93 -0.17 7.03
CA VAL A 8 23.43 -0.09 8.40
C VAL A 8 22.45 1.09 8.43
N THR A 9 21.36 0.98 7.67
CA THR A 9 20.19 1.86 7.76
C THR A 9 19.53 1.54 9.09
N ARG A 10 19.19 2.57 9.85
CA ARG A 10 18.51 2.38 11.14
C ARG A 10 17.18 1.68 10.87
N ILE A 11 16.67 0.99 11.87
CA ILE A 11 15.39 0.27 11.73
C ILE A 11 14.29 1.28 11.40
N GLU A 12 14.36 2.47 11.96
CA GLU A 12 13.48 3.59 11.70
C GLU A 12 13.47 3.99 10.22
N ASP A 13 14.65 4.16 9.61
CA ASP A 13 14.78 4.53 8.19
C ASP A 13 14.14 3.47 7.28
N ARG A 14 14.38 2.19 7.60
CA ARG A 14 13.80 1.06 6.87
C ARG A 14 12.28 1.00 7.01
N ILE A 15 11.76 1.32 8.20
CA ILE A 15 10.33 1.41 8.44
C ILE A 15 9.73 2.56 7.62
N GLU A 16 10.41 3.69 7.54
CA GLU A 16 9.96 4.84 6.74
C GLU A 16 9.96 4.53 5.23
N GLU A 17 11.03 3.92 4.72
CA GLU A 17 11.13 3.45 3.33
C GLU A 17 9.99 2.48 2.99
N LEU A 18 9.75 1.48 3.84
CA LEU A 18 8.66 0.51 3.65
C LEU A 18 7.28 1.17 3.70
N ARG A 19 7.09 2.17 4.57
CA ARG A 19 5.82 2.91 4.66
C ARG A 19 5.59 3.73 3.39
N ALA A 20 6.62 4.36 2.86
CA ALA A 20 6.54 5.11 1.61
C ALA A 20 6.25 4.18 0.41
N GLU A 21 6.87 3.00 0.38
CA GLU A 21 6.59 1.98 -0.65
C GLU A 21 5.13 1.55 -0.61
N ILE A 22 4.58 1.26 0.58
CA ILE A 22 3.17 0.90 0.76
C ILE A 22 2.24 2.04 0.32
N ASP A 23 2.52 3.28 0.69
CA ASP A 23 1.73 4.44 0.27
C ASP A 23 1.71 4.55 -1.27
N GLY A 24 2.85 4.32 -1.93
CA GLY A 24 2.94 4.28 -3.39
C GLY A 24 2.04 3.20 -4.03
N ILE A 25 1.98 2.01 -3.43
CA ILE A 25 1.10 0.92 -3.89
C ILE A 25 -0.38 1.30 -3.75
N ILE A 26 -0.76 1.88 -2.61
CA ILE A 26 -2.13 2.34 -2.35
C ILE A 26 -2.50 3.43 -3.37
N ASP A 27 -1.61 4.37 -3.63
CA ASP A 27 -1.85 5.51 -4.50
C ASP A 27 -2.00 5.08 -5.97
N ALA A 28 -1.18 4.12 -6.41
CA ALA A 28 -1.34 3.51 -7.73
C ALA A 28 -2.71 2.83 -7.88
N ARG A 29 -3.19 2.14 -6.83
CA ARG A 29 -4.51 1.51 -6.83
C ARG A 29 -5.63 2.55 -6.86
N VAL A 30 -5.49 3.65 -6.10
CA VAL A 30 -6.45 4.78 -6.12
C VAL A 30 -6.54 5.38 -7.51
N ALA A 31 -5.40 5.64 -8.16
CA ALA A 31 -5.36 6.22 -9.50
C ALA A 31 -6.09 5.33 -10.52
N ARG A 32 -5.86 4.01 -10.46
CA ARG A 32 -6.53 3.05 -11.34
C ARG A 32 -8.05 3.05 -11.14
N ILE A 33 -8.53 2.90 -9.90
CA ILE A 33 -9.98 2.90 -9.61
C ILE A 33 -10.62 4.25 -9.96
N SER A 34 -9.91 5.36 -9.71
CA SER A 34 -10.40 6.70 -10.04
C SER A 34 -10.60 6.89 -11.54
N SER A 35 -9.78 6.26 -12.38
CA SER A 35 -9.97 6.31 -13.85
C SER A 35 -11.23 5.56 -14.31
N GLU A 36 -11.65 4.56 -13.54
CA GLU A 36 -12.83 3.73 -13.81
C GLU A 36 -14.12 4.29 -13.15
N SER A 37 -13.97 5.23 -12.21
CA SER A 37 -15.05 5.75 -11.35
C SER A 37 -15.17 7.29 -11.44
N PRO A 38 -15.62 7.85 -12.57
CA PRO A 38 -15.73 9.30 -12.73
C PRO A 38 -16.69 9.90 -11.70
N GLY A 39 -16.26 10.97 -11.03
CA GLY A 39 -17.05 11.68 -10.02
C GLY A 39 -16.82 11.21 -8.57
N VAL A 40 -16.07 10.13 -8.33
CA VAL A 40 -15.71 9.70 -6.98
C VAL A 40 -14.38 10.34 -6.56
N PRO A 41 -14.31 11.06 -5.41
CA PRO A 41 -13.05 11.66 -4.97
C PRO A 41 -12.01 10.61 -4.59
N ALA A 42 -10.75 10.84 -4.98
CA ALA A 42 -9.62 9.96 -4.67
C ALA A 42 -9.46 9.68 -3.17
N GLY A 43 -9.75 10.66 -2.30
CA GLY A 43 -9.72 10.48 -0.85
C GLY A 43 -10.75 9.46 -0.34
N VAL A 44 -11.93 9.40 -0.95
CA VAL A 44 -12.97 8.41 -0.63
C VAL A 44 -12.51 7.02 -1.06
N ILE A 45 -11.94 6.90 -2.27
CA ILE A 45 -11.39 5.63 -2.78
C ILE A 45 -10.28 5.13 -1.85
N ARG A 46 -9.32 5.99 -1.48
CA ARG A 46 -8.25 5.64 -0.54
C ARG A 46 -8.83 5.17 0.79
N ASN A 47 -9.79 5.92 1.34
CA ASN A 47 -10.43 5.55 2.60
C ASN A 47 -11.09 4.17 2.54
N LEU A 48 -11.83 3.86 1.46
CA LEU A 48 -12.45 2.54 1.29
C LEU A 48 -11.42 1.41 1.22
N LEU A 49 -10.29 1.63 0.53
CA LEU A 49 -9.19 0.67 0.42
C LEU A 49 -8.53 0.40 1.78
N THR A 50 -8.40 1.42 2.63
CA THR A 50 -7.66 1.32 3.90
C THR A 50 -8.55 1.16 5.14
N ALA A 51 -9.87 1.29 5.01
CA ALA A 51 -10.82 1.33 6.13
C ALA A 51 -10.77 0.10 7.04
N ARG A 52 -10.40 -1.07 6.51
CA ARG A 52 -10.33 -2.32 7.27
C ARG A 52 -9.09 -2.44 8.17
N ALA A 53 -8.11 -1.56 7.99
CA ALA A 53 -6.87 -1.58 8.77
C ALA A 53 -6.33 -0.14 9.01
N PRO A 54 -7.07 0.73 9.72
CA PRO A 54 -6.75 2.16 9.77
C PRO A 54 -5.44 2.49 10.51
N SER A 55 -4.95 1.58 11.36
CA SER A 55 -3.89 1.89 12.34
C SER A 55 -2.45 1.68 11.85
N CYS A 56 -2.21 0.88 10.80
CA CYS A 56 -0.85 0.64 10.31
C CYS A 56 -0.81 0.35 8.81
N ARG A 57 0.07 1.04 8.08
CA ARG A 57 0.33 0.83 6.65
C ARG A 57 0.61 -0.63 6.30
N CYS A 58 1.38 -1.33 7.12
CA CYS A 58 1.65 -2.77 6.91
C CYS A 58 0.36 -3.60 6.94
N ALA A 59 -0.56 -3.31 7.87
CA ALA A 59 -1.85 -3.99 7.95
C ALA A 59 -2.77 -3.63 6.76
N GLN A 60 -2.71 -2.38 6.28
CA GLN A 60 -3.43 -1.96 5.07
C GLN A 60 -2.95 -2.73 3.84
N TYR A 61 -1.63 -2.81 3.63
CA TYR A 61 -1.03 -3.56 2.54
C TYR A 61 -1.42 -5.05 2.56
N ILE A 62 -1.33 -5.69 3.73
CA ILE A 62 -1.71 -7.10 3.89
C ILE A 62 -3.20 -7.30 3.59
N ALA A 63 -4.08 -6.43 4.08
CA ALA A 63 -5.51 -6.50 3.81
C ALA A 63 -5.83 -6.31 2.32
N LEU A 64 -5.12 -5.41 1.64
CA LEU A 64 -5.24 -5.21 0.19
C LEU A 64 -4.82 -6.47 -0.59
N CYS A 65 -3.65 -7.01 -0.29
CA CYS A 65 -3.15 -8.23 -0.96
C CYS A 65 -4.03 -9.45 -0.67
N GLY A 66 -4.54 -9.59 0.56
CA GLY A 66 -5.43 -10.68 0.94
C GLY A 66 -6.81 -10.60 0.27
N GLY A 67 -7.26 -9.40 -0.11
CA GLY A 67 -8.49 -9.19 -0.87
C GLY A 67 -8.34 -9.57 -2.35
N ASP A 68 -7.19 -9.29 -2.97
CA ASP A 68 -6.92 -9.70 -4.36
C ASP A 68 -6.73 -11.24 -4.50
N ALA A 69 -6.38 -11.95 -3.43
CA ALA A 69 -6.24 -13.43 -3.43
C ALA A 69 -7.57 -14.20 -3.29
N LYS A 70 -8.67 -13.53 -2.94
CA LYS A 70 -10.02 -14.14 -2.84
C LYS A 70 -10.88 -13.74 -4.04
N ALA A 71 -10.44 -14.13 -5.22
CA ALA A 71 -11.31 -14.45 -6.34
C ALA A 71 -10.81 -15.78 -6.92
N PRO A 72 -11.45 -16.89 -6.54
CA PRO A 72 -12.15 -17.63 -7.58
C PRO A 72 -13.57 -18.05 -7.17
N ASP A 73 -14.46 -17.94 -8.15
CA ASP A 73 -15.82 -18.49 -8.33
C ASP A 73 -16.84 -18.34 -7.18
#